data_AF-A0A2I0XCC8-F1
#
_entry.id   AF-A0A2I0XCC8-F1
#
_cell.length_a   1.000
_cell.length_b   1.000
_cell.length_c   1.000
_cell.angle_alpha   90.00
_cell.angle_beta   90.00
_cell.angle_gamma   90.00
#
_symmetry.space_group_name_H-M   'P 1'
#
loop_
_entity.id
_entity.type
_entity.pdbx_description
1 polymer ?
#
loop_
_entity_poly.entity_id
_entity_poly.type
_entity_poly.pdbx_seq_one_letter_code
_entity_poly.pdbx_strand_id
1 'polypeptide(L)' 'MVADVVIGVNRDISAWPGRHLLEGGEERRYFGLKTAEQRVIEFECRGQREYEMWTQGVARLLAIVGEKARPAVS' A
#
# COMPACT_ATOMS: atom_id res chain seq x y z
N MET A 1 -5.94 19.59 -9.87
CA MET A 1 -6.15 18.14 -9.73
C MET A 1 -4.83 17.57 -9.25
N VAL A 2 -4.77 17.00 -8.04
CA VAL A 2 -3.55 16.37 -7.54
C VAL A 2 -3.76 14.86 -7.69
N ALA A 3 -3.31 14.30 -8.80
CA ALA A 3 -3.45 12.88 -9.12
C ALA A 3 -2.69 11.98 -8.13
N ASP A 4 -1.68 12.55 -7.47
CA ASP A 4 -0.67 11.82 -6.71
C ASP A 4 -0.97 11.71 -5.20
N VAL A 5 -2.17 12.10 -4.77
CA VAL A 5 -2.56 11.97 -3.36
C VAL A 5 -2.91 10.52 -3.04
N VAL A 6 -2.12 9.90 -2.16
CA VAL A 6 -2.40 8.56 -1.63
C VAL A 6 -3.50 8.65 -0.58
N ILE A 7 -4.53 7.81 -0.73
CA ILE A 7 -5.71 7.75 0.15
C ILE A 7 -5.88 6.40 0.84
N GLY A 8 -5.12 5.37 0.45
CA GLY A 8 -5.31 4.03 0.99
C GLY A 8 -4.19 3.07 0.66
N VAL A 9 -4.17 1.97 1.42
CA VAL A 9 -3.33 0.80 1.16
C VAL A 9 -4.22 -0.31 0.63
N ASN A 10 -3.82 -0.96 -0.47
CA ASN A 10 -4.41 -2.19 -0.98
C ASN A 10 -3.51 -3.38 -0.61
N ARG A 11 -4.03 -4.33 0.15
CA ARG A 11 -3.28 -5.54 0.56
C ARG A 11 -3.57 -6.74 -0.33
N ASP A 12 -4.56 -6.62 -1.22
CA ASP A 12 -5.06 -7.68 -2.08
C ASP A 12 -4.41 -7.58 -3.46
N ILE A 13 -3.07 -7.62 -3.50
CA ILE A 13 -2.30 -7.64 -4.73
C ILE A 13 -1.72 -9.04 -4.92
N SER A 14 -2.08 -9.68 -6.02
CA SER A 14 -1.53 -10.97 -6.42
C SER A 14 -0.07 -10.83 -6.85
N ALA A 15 0.67 -11.94 -6.80
CA ALA A 15 2.00 -11.97 -7.37
C ALA A 15 1.96 -11.58 -8.86
N TRP A 16 2.92 -10.76 -9.27
CA TRP A 16 3.00 -10.34 -10.66
C TRP A 16 3.26 -11.53 -11.60
N PRO A 17 2.71 -11.51 -12.82
CA PRO A 17 2.90 -12.61 -13.78
C PRO A 17 4.37 -12.98 -13.95
N GLY A 18 4.64 -14.29 -13.98
CA GLY A 18 5.99 -14.84 -14.16
C GLY A 18 6.93 -14.71 -12.96
N ARG A 19 6.53 -14.08 -11.83
CA ARG A 19 7.42 -13.95 -10.66
C ARG A 19 7.76 -15.27 -9.99
N HIS A 20 6.86 -16.25 -10.03
CA HIS A 20 7.10 -17.61 -9.53
C HIS A 20 8.22 -18.35 -10.30
N LEU A 21 8.59 -17.87 -11.49
CA LEU A 21 9.66 -18.46 -12.31
C LEU A 21 11.05 -17.94 -11.90
N LEU A 22 11.13 -16.88 -11.09
CA LEU A 22 12.37 -16.27 -10.64
C LEU A 22 12.78 -16.83 -9.28
N GLU A 23 14.08 -16.97 -9.06
CA GLU A 23 14.63 -17.39 -7.77
C GLU A 23 14.19 -16.43 -6.65
N GLY A 24 13.64 -16.98 -5.56
CA GLY A 24 13.10 -16.21 -4.43
C GLY A 24 11.73 -15.57 -4.68
N GLY A 25 11.05 -15.87 -5.79
CA GLY A 25 9.72 -15.34 -6.12
C GLY A 25 8.64 -15.62 -5.06
N GLU A 26 8.71 -16.77 -4.39
CA GLU A 26 7.78 -17.19 -3.33
C GLU A 26 7.90 -16.36 -2.04
N GLU A 27 9.07 -15.75 -1.81
CA GLU A 27 9.31 -14.88 -0.64
C GLU A 27 8.79 -13.47 -0.88
N ARG A 28 8.57 -13.08 -2.15
CA ARG A 28 8.08 -11.76 -2.49
C ARG A 28 6.66 -11.53 -1.99
N ARG A 29 6.37 -10.29 -1.63
CA ARG A 29 5.06 -9.85 -1.17
C ARG A 29 4.69 -8.59 -1.92
N TYR A 30 3.40 -8.36 -2.11
CA TYR A 30 2.92 -7.29 -2.96
C TYR A 30 1.83 -6.50 -2.27
N PHE A 31 1.88 -5.19 -2.38
CA PHE A 31 0.83 -4.29 -1.93
C PHE A 31 0.67 -3.15 -2.92
N GLY A 32 -0.45 -2.44 -2.83
CA GLY A 32 -0.74 -1.28 -3.65
C GLY A 32 -1.00 -0.05 -2.81
N LEU A 33 -0.74 1.13 -3.37
CA LEU A 33 -1.21 2.40 -2.85
C LEU A 33 -2.35 2.90 -3.74
N LYS A 34 -3.50 3.18 -3.12
CA LYS A 34 -4.66 3.75 -3.80
C LYS A 34 -4.52 5.27 -3.80
N THR A 35 -4.68 5.86 -4.97
CA THR A 35 -4.69 7.32 -5.17
C THR A 35 -6.11 7.87 -5.19
N ALA A 36 -6.25 9.18 -5.02
CA ALA A 36 -7.55 9.87 -5.11
C ALA A 36 -8.27 9.64 -6.45
N GLU A 37 -7.52 9.40 -7.52
CA GLU A 37 -8.04 9.06 -8.86
C GLU A 37 -8.37 7.57 -9.03
N GLN A 38 -8.48 6.81 -7.93
CA GLN A 38 -8.76 5.37 -7.94
C GLN A 38 -7.70 4.51 -8.64
N ARG A 39 -6.54 5.08 -9.00
CA ARG A 39 -5.40 4.32 -9.53
C ARG A 39 -4.71 3.57 -8.40
N VAL A 40 -4.19 2.39 -8.70
CA VAL A 40 -3.37 1.59 -7.78
C VAL A 40 -1.93 1.58 -8.29
N ILE A 41 -0.99 2.01 -7.44
CA ILE A 41 0.45 1.88 -7.68
C ILE A 41 0.93 0.66 -6.91
N GLU A 42 1.41 -0.35 -7.61
CA GLU A 42 1.81 -1.64 -7.02
C GLU A 42 3.30 -1.68 -6.69
N PHE A 43 3.65 -2.34 -5.58
CA PHE A 43 4.99 -2.47 -5.07
C PHE A 43 5.30 -3.94 -4.75
N GLU A 44 6.56 -4.34 -4.98
CA GLU A 44 7.12 -5.64 -4.59
C GLU A 44 8.05 -5.44 -3.37
N CYS A 45 7.87 -6.28 -2.35
CA CYS A 45 8.73 -6.36 -1.17
C CYS A 45 9.51 -7.66 -1.18
N ARG A 46 10.71 -7.63 -0.60
CA ARG A 46 11.60 -8.81 -0.55
C ARG A 46 11.12 -9.90 0.40
N GLY A 47 10.23 -9.58 1.33
CA GLY A 47 9.72 -10.52 2.32
C GLY A 47 8.63 -9.94 3.22
N GLN A 48 8.12 -10.79 4.12
CA GLN A 48 7.01 -10.48 5.01
C GLN A 48 7.26 -9.24 5.89
N ARG A 49 8.46 -9.10 6.47
CA ARG A 49 8.80 -8.00 7.36
C ARG A 49 8.73 -6.63 6.67
N GLU A 50 9.25 -6.54 5.45
CA GLU A 50 9.21 -5.31 4.67
C GLU A 50 7.77 -4.96 4.26
N TYR A 51 7.01 -5.97 3.82
CA TYR A 51 5.59 -5.82 3.51
C TYR A 51 4.78 -5.29 4.70
N GLU A 52 4.99 -5.84 5.90
CA GLU A 52 4.33 -5.39 7.11
C GLU A 52 4.73 -3.96 7.48
N MET A 53 6.03 -3.65 7.43
CA MET A 53 6.56 -2.31 7.69
C MET A 53 5.88 -1.26 6.80
N TRP A 54 5.84 -1.50 5.48
CA TRP A 54 5.24 -0.56 4.53
C TRP A 54 3.72 -0.45 4.69
N THR A 55 3.01 -1.57 4.72
CA THR A 55 1.54 -1.56 4.76
C THR A 55 1.01 -0.96 6.06
N GLN A 56 1.64 -1.28 7.22
CA GLN A 56 1.25 -0.72 8.50
C GLN A 56 1.68 0.75 8.63
N GLY A 57 2.89 1.09 8.19
CA GLY A 57 3.42 2.46 8.25
C GLY A 57 2.57 3.44 7.46
N VAL A 58 2.24 3.12 6.20
CA VAL A 58 1.41 3.99 5.36
C VAL A 58 -0.02 4.09 5.91
N ALA A 59 -0.62 2.96 6.33
CA ALA A 59 -1.95 2.98 6.92
C ALA A 59 -2.01 3.88 8.17
N ARG A 60 -0.98 3.85 9.01
CA ARG A 60 -0.86 4.72 10.19
C ARG A 60 -0.77 6.20 9.82
N LEU A 61 0.04 6.54 8.81
CA LEU A 61 0.18 7.94 8.36
C LEU A 61 -1.15 8.47 7.80
N LEU A 62 -1.86 7.67 7.02
CA LEU A 62 -3.17 8.02 6.49
C LEU A 62 -4.20 8.21 7.61
N ALA A 63 -4.19 7.34 8.64
CA ALA A 63 -5.05 7.48 9.80
C ALA A 63 -4.82 8.80 10.55
N ILE A 64 -3.56 9.16 10.81
CA ILE A 64 -3.19 10.43 11.48
C ILE A 64 -3.70 11.64 10.70
N VAL A 65 -3.59 11.63 9.37
CA VAL A 65 -4.09 12.73 8.53
C VAL A 65 -5.63 12.76 8.53
N GLY A 66 -6.28 11.60 8.44
CA GLY A 66 -7.74 11.49 8.48
C GLY A 66 -8.35 11.91 9.82
N GLU A 67 -7.69 11.64 10.94
CA GLU A 67 -8.08 12.12 12.28
C GLU A 67 -7.97 13.65 12.38
N LYS A 68 -6.87 14.24 11.89
CA LYS A 68 -6.69 15.70 11.85
C LYS A 68 -7.71 16.41 10.96
N ALA A 69 -8.18 15.75 9.91
CA ALA A 69 -9.18 16.29 8.99
C ALA A 69 -10.62 16.25 9.54
N ARG A 70 -10.87 15.45 10.59
CA ARG A 70 -12.20 15.34 11.21
C ARG A 70 -12.33 16.45 12.27
N PRO A 71 -13.20 17.45 12.08
CA PRO A 71 -13.47 18.40 13.16
C PRO A 71 -14.02 17.62 14.35
N ALA A 72 -13.55 17.94 15.56
CA ALA A 72 -14.09 17.38 16.79
C ALA A 72 -15.59 17.66 16.79
N VAL A 73 -16.40 16.60 16.71
CA VAL A 73 -17.84 16.75 16.85
C VAL A 73 -18.08 17.22 18.28
N SER A 74 -18.62 18.43 18.40
CA SER A 74 -19.11 19.03 19.65
C SER A 74 -20.44 18.44 20.04
#